data_AF-A0A519EK63-F1
#
_entry.id   AF-A0A519EK63-F1
#
_cell.length_a   1.000
_cell.length_b   1.000
_cell.length_c   1.000
_cell.angle_alpha   90.00
_cell.angle_beta   90.00
_cell.angle_gamma   90.00
#
_symmetry.space_group_name_H-M   'P 1'
#
loop_
_entity.id
_entity.type
_entity.pdbx_description
1 polymer ?
#
loop_
_entity_poly.entity_id
_entity_poly.type
_entity_poly.pdbx_seq_one_letter_code
_entity_poly.pdbx_strand_id
1 'polypeptide(L)' 'MATQIFVNLPVKDLNRSVAFFTALGYTFNPQFTNENATCMIVSKDHIYVMLLVETFFSTFTTK' A
#
# COMPACT_ATOMS: atom_id res chain seq x y z
N MET A 1 -10.59 11.52 18.98
CA MET A 1 -9.29 11.61 18.28
C MET A 1 -9.21 10.39 17.37
N ALA A 2 -9.29 10.58 16.06
CA ALA A 2 -9.26 9.47 15.11
C ALA A 2 -7.82 8.99 14.93
N THR A 3 -7.52 7.78 15.40
CA THR A 3 -6.20 7.16 15.25
C THR A 3 -6.07 6.70 13.80
N GLN A 4 -5.36 7.46 12.98
CA GLN A 4 -5.07 7.07 11.60
C GLN A 4 -3.89 6.10 11.60
N ILE A 5 -4.15 4.87 11.15
CA ILE A 5 -3.16 3.81 11.08
C ILE A 5 -2.62 3.76 9.65
N PHE A 6 -1.31 3.93 9.52
CA PHE A 6 -0.57 3.78 8.29
C PHE A 6 0.32 2.55 8.40
N VAL A 7 0.02 1.52 7.59
CA VAL A 7 0.80 0.27 7.58
C VAL A 7 1.63 0.22 6.30
N ASN A 8 2.95 0.24 6.43
CA ASN A 8 3.85 0.01 5.30
C ASN A 8 4.18 -1.49 5.22
N LEU A 9 3.76 -2.14 4.13
CA LEU A 9 3.99 -3.55 3.86
C LEU A 9 4.90 -3.69 2.65
N PRO A 10 6.12 -4.22 2.81
CA PRO A 10 6.94 -4.60 1.67
C PRO A 10 6.34 -5.84 1.01
N VAL A 11 6.12 -5.75 -0.30
CA VAL A 11 5.59 -6.84 -1.13
C VAL A 11 6.58 -7.20 -2.22
N LYS A 12 6.66 -8.49 -2.53
CA LYS A 12 7.54 -8.97 -3.60
C LYS A 12 6.98 -8.68 -5.00
N ASP A 13 5.65 -8.77 -5.12
CA ASP A 13 4.91 -8.51 -6.36
C ASP A 13 3.74 -7.57 -6.08
N LEU A 14 3.88 -6.29 -6.48
CA LEU A 14 2.83 -5.29 -6.33
C LEU A 14 1.54 -5.69 -7.07
N ASN A 15 1.67 -6.16 -8.31
CA ASN A 15 0.53 -6.51 -9.15
C ASN A 15 -0.32 -7.64 -8.54
N ARG A 16 0.34 -8.66 -7.96
CA ARG A 16 -0.33 -9.77 -7.29
C ARG A 16 -1.06 -9.32 -6.03
N SER A 17 -0.44 -8.46 -5.23
CA SER A 17 -1.07 -7.88 -4.06
C SER A 17 -2.26 -6.99 -4.43
N VAL A 18 -2.10 -6.09 -5.42
CA VAL A 18 -3.19 -5.24 -5.93
C VAL A 18 -4.34 -6.12 -6.41
N ALA A 19 -4.10 -7.13 -7.23
CA ALA A 19 -5.13 -8.02 -7.74
C ALA A 19 -5.87 -8.75 -6.60
N PHE A 20 -5.14 -9.25 -5.60
CA PHE A 20 -5.72 -9.92 -4.43
C PHE A 20 -6.64 -9.00 -3.62
N PHE A 21 -6.14 -7.81 -3.27
CA PHE A 21 -6.90 -6.83 -2.48
C PHE A 21 -8.04 -6.19 -3.30
N THR A 22 -7.87 -6.01 -4.61
CA THR A 22 -8.95 -5.59 -5.53
C THR A 22 -10.06 -6.66 -5.56
N ALA A 23 -9.69 -7.94 -5.64
CA ALA A 23 -10.64 -9.04 -5.62
C ALA A 23 -11.39 -9.15 -4.28
N LEU A 24 -10.77 -8.71 -3.17
CA LEU A 24 -11.41 -8.58 -1.87
C LEU A 24 -12.37 -7.37 -1.77
N GLY A 25 -12.40 -6.50 -2.77
CA GLY A 25 -13.24 -5.29 -2.78
C GLY A 25 -12.61 -4.07 -2.12
N TYR A 26 -11.30 -4.09 -1.84
CA TYR A 26 -10.61 -2.90 -1.33
C TYR A 26 -10.41 -1.87 -2.43
N THR A 27 -10.42 -0.61 -2.01
CA THR A 27 -10.18 0.53 -2.90
C THR A 27 -8.73 0.97 -2.77
N PHE A 28 -8.12 1.32 -3.89
CA PHE A 28 -6.79 1.90 -3.93
C PHE A 28 -6.88 3.37 -4.23
N ASN A 29 -5.95 4.14 -3.67
CA ASN A 29 -5.79 5.53 -4.01
C ASN A 29 -4.99 5.63 -5.33
N PRO A 30 -5.60 6.03 -6.46
CA PRO A 30 -4.89 6.14 -7.73
C PRO A 30 -3.81 7.23 -7.69
N GLN A 31 -3.90 8.20 -6.78
CA GLN A 31 -2.85 9.22 -6.61
C GLN A 31 -1.54 8.66 -6.03
N PHE A 32 -1.63 7.53 -5.32
CA PHE A 32 -0.49 6.83 -4.72
C PHE A 32 -0.31 5.43 -5.30
N THR A 33 -0.80 5.20 -6.52
CA THR A 33 -0.60 3.95 -7.25
C THR A 33 0.35 4.21 -8.40
N ASN A 34 1.54 3.65 -8.28
CA ASN A 34 2.61 3.68 -9.26
C ASN A 34 3.21 2.27 -9.39
N GLU A 35 4.12 2.05 -10.33
CA GLU A 35 4.71 0.73 -10.59
C GLU A 35 5.46 0.17 -9.37
N ASN A 36 5.86 1.04 -8.43
CA ASN A 36 6.67 0.71 -7.28
C ASN A 36 5.93 0.77 -5.92
N ALA A 37 4.74 1.36 -5.86
CA ALA A 37 3.96 1.44 -4.63
C ALA A 37 2.47 1.58 -4.92
N THR A 38 1.63 1.12 -4.00
CA THR A 38 0.19 1.37 -4.05
C THR A 38 -0.32 1.66 -2.65
N CYS A 39 -1.28 2.57 -2.53
CA CYS A 39 -1.92 2.87 -1.26
C CYS A 39 -3.34 2.29 -1.27
N MET A 40 -3.56 1.30 -0.43
CA MET A 40 -4.86 0.68 -0.19
C MET A 40 -5.59 1.42 0.93
N ILE A 41 -6.82 1.86 0.64
CA ILE A 41 -7.71 2.48 1.60
C ILE A 41 -8.60 1.39 2.17
N VAL A 42 -8.30 0.95 3.39
CA VAL A 42 -9.11 -0.06 4.11
C VAL A 42 -10.31 0.62 4.77
N SER A 43 -10.08 1.79 5.36
CA SER A 43 -11.13 2.62 5.94
C SER A 43 -10.91 4.06 5.51
N LYS A 44 -11.95 4.70 4.94
CA LYS A 44 -11.88 6.05 4.36
C LYS A 44 -11.22 7.11 5.25
N ASP A 45 -11.35 6.96 6.57
CA ASP A 45 -10.90 7.99 7.51
C ASP A 45 -9.80 7.51 8.47
N HIS A 46 -9.58 6.20 8.63
CA HIS A 46 -8.83 5.66 9.78
C HIS A 46 -7.69 4.69 9.41
N ILE A 47 -7.74 3.97 8.29
CA ILE A 47 -6.78 2.88 8.02
C ILE A 47 -6.33 2.93 6.56
N TYR A 48 -5.03 3.13 6.39
CA TYR A 48 -4.34 3.18 5.11
C TYR A 48 -3.20 2.17 5.12
N VAL A 49 -3.11 1.36 4.08
CA VAL A 49 -2.08 0.34 3.91
C VAL A 49 -1.27 0.70 2.67
N MET A 50 -0.01 1.08 2.88
CA MET A 50 0.93 1.31 1.79
C MET A 50 1.64 0.00 1.48
N LEU A 51 1.42 -0.51 0.28
CA LEU A 51 2.11 -1.67 -0.26
C LEU A 51 3.26 -1.14 -1.12
N LEU A 52 4.49 -1.45 -0.76
CA LEU A 52 5.68 -0.99 -1.49
C LEU A 52 6.43 -2.20 -2.01
N VAL A 53 6.95 -2.18 -3.23
CA VAL A 53 7.84 -3.27 -3.64
C VAL A 53 9.10 -3.26 -2.78
N GLU A 54 9.62 -4.44 -2.46
CA GLU A 54 10.86 -4.59 -1.68
C GLU A 54 12.00 -3.69 -2.21
N THR A 55 12.11 -3.55 -3.54
CA THR A 55 13.10 -2.67 -4.18
C THR A 55 12.94 -1.20 -3.79
N PHE A 56 11.71 -0.72 -3.71
CA PHE A 56 11.38 0.66 -3.33
C PHE A 56 11.48 0.86 -1.81
N PHE A 57 11.14 -0.17 -1.04
CA PHE A 57 11.34 -0.17 0.41
C PHE A 57 12.83 -0.15 0.77
N SER A 58 13.69 -0.86 0.02
CA SER A 58 15.14 -0.80 0.17
C SER A 58 15.72 0.57 -0.10
N THR A 59 15.14 1.36 -1.01
CA THR A 59 15.57 2.76 -1.21
C THR A 59 15.17 3.71 -0.08
N PHE A 60 14.21 3.33 0.78
CA PHE A 60 13.77 4.14 1.91
C PHE A 60 14.73 4.11 3.11
N THR A 61 15.57 3.08 3.20
CA THR A 61 16.57 2.95 4.27
C THR A 61 17.96 2.93 3.65
N THR A 62 18.66 4.06 3.74
CA THR A 62 20.11 4.10 3.51
C THR A 62 20.78 3.40 4.69
N LYS A 63 21.40 2.25 4.44
CA LYS A 63 22.34 1.67 5.39
C LYS A 63 23.63 2.48 5.43
#